data_AF-A0A8B6LR56-F1
#
_entry.id   AF-A0A8B6LR56-F1
#
_cell.length_a   1.000
_cell.length_b   1.000
_cell.length_c   1.000
_cell.angle_alpha   90.00
_cell.angle_beta   90.00
_cell.angle_gamma   90.00
#
_symmetry.space_group_name_H-M   'P 1'
#
loop_
_entity.id
_entity.type
_entity.pdbx_description
1 polymer ?
#
loop_
_entity_poly.entity_id
_entity_poly.type
_entity_poly.pdbx_seq_one_letter_code
_entity_poly.pdbx_strand_id
1 'polypeptide(L)' 'MRELGQFTDDELFSQAYDWRRRALHGENEARGMAHALETEIRRRVGNPKTSFAALDTRPLAARFRHPWWRFW' A
#
# COMPACT_ATOMS: atom_id res chain seq x y z
N MET A 1 13.92 15.13 -6.76
CA MET A 1 13.27 13.99 -6.08
C MET A 1 13.94 13.88 -4.72
N ARG A 2 13.19 14.01 -3.62
CA ARG A 2 13.82 13.94 -2.28
C ARG A 2 14.31 12.51 -2.06
N GLU A 3 15.56 12.36 -1.63
CA GLU A 3 16.14 11.04 -1.37
C GLU A 3 15.30 10.29 -0.34
N LEU A 4 15.01 9.01 -0.60
CA LEU A 4 14.18 8.18 0.29
C LEU A 4 14.75 8.11 1.72
N GLY A 5 16.07 8.27 1.84
CA GLY A 5 16.83 8.38 3.08
C GLY A 5 16.38 9.52 4.01
N GLN A 6 15.78 10.59 3.48
CA GLN A 6 15.48 11.80 4.24
C GLN A 6 14.06 11.83 4.84
N PHE A 7 13.21 10.89 4.47
CA PHE A 7 11.87 10.78 5.05
C PHE A 7 11.93 10.15 6.43
N THR A 8 11.07 10.62 7.33
CA THR A 8 10.77 9.89 8.56
C THR A 8 10.05 8.58 8.23
N ASP A 9 10.04 7.63 9.16
CA ASP A 9 9.40 6.34 8.92
C ASP A 9 7.88 6.53 8.67
N ASP A 10 7.22 7.44 9.40
CA ASP A 10 5.81 7.78 9.17
C ASP A 10 5.55 8.37 7.78
N GLU A 11 6.43 9.25 7.30
CA GLU A 11 6.35 9.83 5.96
C GLU A 11 6.56 8.77 4.87
N LEU A 12 7.46 7.81 5.09
CA LEU A 12 7.63 6.68 4.20
C LEU A 12 6.34 5.85 4.13
N PHE A 13 5.74 5.51 5.27
CA PHE A 13 4.50 4.75 5.32
C PHE A 13 3.35 5.47 4.63
N SER A 14 3.16 6.76 4.91
CA SER A 14 2.09 7.55 4.30
C SER A 14 2.25 7.65 2.78
N GLN A 15 3.46 7.95 2.29
CA GLN A 15 3.68 8.04 0.84
C GLN A 15 3.58 6.68 0.16
N ALA A 16 4.11 5.62 0.77
CA ALA A 16 3.99 4.27 0.23
C ALA A 16 2.50 3.92 0.05
N TYR A 17 1.68 4.23 1.04
CA TYR A 17 0.24 4.00 1.00
C TYR A 17 -0.45 4.78 -0.13
N ASP A 18 -0.15 6.07 -0.27
CA ASP A 18 -0.77 6.91 -1.31
C ASP A 18 -0.39 6.45 -2.72
N TRP A 19 0.89 6.16 -2.95
CA TRP A 19 1.36 5.62 -4.22
C TRP A 19 0.77 4.23 -4.49
N ARG A 20 0.63 3.39 -3.46
CA ARG A 20 -0.01 2.08 -3.61
C ARG A 20 -1.47 2.21 -4.01
N ARG A 21 -2.21 3.15 -3.42
CA ARG A 21 -3.59 3.44 -3.79
C ARG A 21 -3.70 3.89 -5.24
N ARG A 22 -2.82 4.78 -5.70
CA ARG A 22 -2.76 5.21 -7.12
C ARG A 22 -2.43 4.07 -8.07
N ALA A 23 -1.48 3.22 -7.70
CA ALA A 23 -1.14 2.02 -8.44
C ALA A 23 -2.32 1.04 -8.59
N LEU A 24 -3.16 0.91 -7.55
CA LEU A 24 -4.38 0.11 -7.60
C LEU A 24 -5.46 0.70 -8.50
N HIS A 25 -5.46 2.02 -8.72
CA HIS A 25 -6.34 2.68 -9.70
C HIS A 25 -5.82 2.55 -11.15
N GLY A 26 -4.64 1.96 -11.36
CA GLY A 26 -4.09 1.67 -12.69
C GLY A 26 -2.93 2.58 -13.11
N GLU A 27 -2.50 3.52 -12.26
CA GLU A 27 -1.34 4.36 -12.55
C GLU A 27 -0.05 3.52 -12.56
N ASN A 28 0.60 3.39 -13.73
CA ASN A 28 1.73 2.47 -13.88
C ASN A 28 3.00 2.98 -13.17
N GLU A 29 3.30 4.26 -13.31
CA GLU A 29 4.42 4.94 -12.62
C GLU A 29 4.33 4.82 -11.09
N ALA A 30 3.10 4.83 -10.56
CA ALA A 30 2.85 4.73 -9.13
C ALA A 30 3.30 3.37 -8.54
N ARG A 31 3.35 2.30 -9.35
CA ARG A 31 3.84 0.98 -8.89
C ARG A 31 5.31 1.03 -8.51
N GLY A 32 6.14 1.67 -9.34
CA GLY A 32 7.58 1.78 -9.09
C GLY A 32 7.85 2.60 -7.83
N MET A 33 7.17 3.74 -7.70
CA MET A 33 7.27 4.62 -6.52
C MET A 33 6.83 3.93 -5.23
N ALA A 34 5.67 3.26 -5.24
CA ALA A 34 5.20 2.50 -4.09
C ALA A 34 6.22 1.42 -3.68
N HIS A 35 6.75 0.67 -4.65
CA HIS A 35 7.69 -0.40 -4.38
C HIS A 35 9.02 0.10 -3.79
N ALA A 36 9.53 1.23 -4.27
CA ALA A 36 10.75 1.83 -3.74
C ALA A 36 10.59 2.26 -2.27
N LEU A 37 9.45 2.90 -1.96
CA LEU A 37 9.11 3.29 -0.58
C LEU A 37 8.91 2.07 0.33
N GLU A 38 8.15 1.06 -0.11
CA GLU A 38 7.93 -0.19 0.63
C GLU A 38 9.23 -0.97 0.88
N THR A 39 10.19 -0.89 -0.04
CA THR A 39 11.51 -1.52 0.12
C THR A 39 12.35 -0.80 1.17
N GLU A 40 12.33 0.53 1.17
CA GLU A 40 13.04 1.31 2.20
C GLU A 40 12.39 1.12 3.59
N ILE A 41 11.07 1.05 3.67
CA ILE A 41 10.33 0.65 4.87
C ILE A 41 10.79 -0.72 5.36
N ARG A 42 10.88 -1.71 4.46
CA ARG A 42 11.33 -3.05 4.84
C ARG A 42 12.78 -3.08 5.34
N ARG A 43 13.64 -2.25 4.74
CA ARG A 43 15.03 -2.10 5.14
C ARG A 43 15.18 -1.53 6.56
N ARG A 44 14.35 -0.54 6.92
CA ARG A 44 14.42 0.16 8.22
C ARG A 44 13.69 -0.57 9.34
N VAL A 45 12.47 -1.02 9.06
CA VAL A 45 11.51 -1.50 10.07
C VAL A 45 11.36 -3.03 10.05
N GLY A 46 11.84 -3.70 8.99
CA GLY A 46 11.74 -5.15 8.84
C GLY A 46 10.52 -5.56 8.02
N ASN A 47 9.59 -6.36 8.57
CA ASN A 47 8.37 -6.75 7.85
C ASN A 47 7.14 -6.12 8.50
N PRO A 48 6.86 -4.83 8.24
CA PRO A 48 5.69 -4.18 8.80
C PRO A 48 4.42 -4.81 8.23
N LYS A 49 3.46 -5.08 9.12
CA LYS A 49 2.15 -5.59 8.71
C LYS A 49 1.37 -4.46 8.03
N THR A 50 1.52 -4.33 6.71
CA THR A 50 0.68 -3.43 5.93
C THR A 50 -0.76 -3.92 5.99
N SER A 51 -1.68 -3.08 6.48
CA SER A 51 -3.10 -3.43 6.53
C SER A 51 -3.66 -3.47 5.10
N PHE A 52 -3.75 -4.68 4.53
CA PHE A 52 -4.40 -4.89 3.22
C PHE A 52 -5.86 -4.40 3.21
N ALA A 53 -6.52 -4.36 4.38
CA ALA A 53 -7.87 -3.83 4.52
C ALA A 53 -7.94 -2.31 4.28
N ALA A 54 -6.88 -1.56 4.62
CA ALA A 54 -6.79 -0.13 4.32
C ALA A 54 -6.62 0.09 2.81
N LEU A 55 -5.88 -0.78 2.12
CA LEU A 55 -5.67 -0.74 0.68
C LEU A 55 -6.86 -1.21 -0.16
N ASP A 56 -7.94 -1.72 0.46
CA ASP A 56 -9.15 -2.06 -0.27
C ASP A 56 -9.79 -0.79 -0.83
N THR A 57 -9.86 -0.67 -2.15
CA THR A 57 -10.46 0.48 -2.85
C THR A 57 -11.96 0.30 -3.09
N ARG A 58 -12.52 -0.88 -2.80
CA ARG A 58 -13.93 -1.16 -3.04
C ARG A 58 -14.82 -0.34 -2.10
N PRO A 59 -16.05 -0.01 -2.52
CA PRO A 59 -17.05 0.59 -1.64
C PRO A 59 -17.26 -0.27 -0.40
N LEU A 60 -17.47 0.35 0.77
CA LEU A 60 -17.57 -0.36 2.05
C LEU A 60 -18.62 -1.50 2.01
N ALA A 61 -19.78 -1.25 1.38
CA ALA A 61 -20.83 -2.25 1.20
C ALA A 61 -20.40 -3.49 0.38
N ALA A 62 -19.45 -3.34 -0.53
CA ALA A 62 -18.94 -4.43 -1.36
C ALA A 62 -17.83 -5.25 -0.66
N ARG A 63 -17.22 -4.73 0.41
CA ARG A 63 -16.13 -5.41 1.12
C ARG A 63 -16.59 -6.64 1.89
N PHE A 64 -17.83 -6.62 2.37
CA PHE A 64 -18.43 -7.68 3.19
C PHE A 64 -19.24 -8.70 2.38
N ARG A 65 -19.30 -8.59 1.04
CA ARG A 65 -19.93 -9.64 0.23
C ARG A 65 -19.05 -10.89 0.25
N HIS A 66 -19.51 -11.89 0.98
CA HIS A 66 -18.88 -13.21 0.96
C HIS A 66 -19.01 -13.82 -0.44
N PRO A 67 -17.90 -14.25 -1.05
CA PRO A 67 -17.96 -14.98 -2.30
C PRO A 67 -18.74 -16.28 -2.08
N TRP A 68 -19.67 -16.58 -2.99
CA TRP A 68 -20.51 -17.78 -2.98
C TRP A 68 -19.72 -19.10 -3.09
N TRP A 69 -18.41 -19.07 -3.29
CA TRP A 69 -17.56 -20.26 -3.33
C TRP A 69 -16.83 -20.52 -2.01
N ARG A 70 -17.01 -19.65 -1.00
CA ARG A 70 -16.37 -19.70 0.32
C ARG A 70 -17.32 -20.23 1.41
N PHE A 71 -18.17 -21.20 1.06
CA PHE A 71 -19.15 -21.84 1.96
C PHE A 71 -18.55 -22.92 2.89
N TRP A 72 -17.23 -23.01 2.97
CA TRP A 72 -16.50 -24.00 3.75
C TRP A 72 -15.25 -23.36 4.36
#